data_AF-A0A1C5N7L5-F1
#
_entry.id   AF-A0A1C5N7L5-F1
#
_cell.length_a   1.000
_cell.length_b   1.000
_cell.length_c   1.000
_cell.angle_alpha   90.00
_cell.angle_beta   90.00
_cell.angle_gamma   90.00
#
_symmetry.space_group_name_H-M   'P 1'
#
loop_
_entity.id
_entity.type
_entity.pdbx_description
1 polymer ?
#
loop_
_entity_poly.entity_id
_entity_poly.type
_entity_poly.pdbx_seq_one_letter_code
_entity_poly.pdbx_strand_id
1 'polypeptide(L)'
;MTNKLQQYFPMIRTKEQLMAEIEEKPKLKSIFYSWKEEARQDFINFCTGARGVKMMYDFISKEILNPEIYRERVNEFLSLLLNQKVKILEVLPNDGTRLADESTLLIMDIVVELEDGSIVNLEIQKIGYMFPGERSACYSADLLLRQYKRVKQKAEKKLDSHTKMSYKDIKDVYTIVLFQQSPQELKKFKDVYMHRFKQESNTGAKMNLLQKYLFVTLDNFNKIKHNNDKTIKLDNRLEAWLAFLSMDAPEDIVQILEQYPDFKALYNQVYDICLNIEEVMGMFSKELLELDRNTVELMIDEMQKQADNLRTQNENMTLENEKLGLANENLVLENESIKNENESIKSENESIKSENESIKSENESIKSENERIKNENKEIRAMMEELKRQNEEILKSLGKK
;
A
#
# COMPACT_ATOMS: atom_id res chain seq x y z
N MET A 1 25.02 -6.91 38.39
CA MET A 1 23.73 -6.55 39.02
C MET A 1 22.70 -7.55 38.53
N THR A 2 21.87 -8.08 39.41
CA THR A 2 20.77 -8.98 39.05
C THR A 2 19.78 -8.23 38.17
N ASN A 3 19.46 -8.76 36.99
CA ASN A 3 18.48 -8.13 36.11
C ASN A 3 17.08 -8.24 36.73
N LYS A 4 16.16 -7.32 36.43
CA LYS A 4 14.76 -7.35 36.89
C LYS A 4 14.12 -8.72 36.63
N LEU A 5 14.31 -9.29 35.44
CA LEU A 5 13.72 -10.59 35.10
C LEU A 5 14.29 -11.75 35.95
N GLN A 6 15.55 -11.68 36.39
CA GLN A 6 16.12 -12.69 37.30
C GLN A 6 15.43 -12.72 38.67
N GLN A 7 14.77 -11.63 39.09
CA GLN A 7 13.99 -11.62 40.34
C GLN A 7 12.72 -12.46 40.23
N TYR A 8 12.12 -12.50 39.03
CA TYR A 8 10.92 -13.28 38.73
C TYR A 8 11.26 -14.71 38.29
N PHE A 9 12.41 -14.87 37.64
CA PHE A 9 12.92 -16.09 37.01
C PHE A 9 14.37 -16.37 37.44
N PRO A 10 14.59 -16.91 38.65
CA PRO A 10 15.94 -17.10 39.21
C PRO A 10 16.84 -18.07 38.42
N MET A 11 16.27 -18.90 37.54
CA MET A 11 17.00 -19.82 36.67
C MET A 11 17.76 -19.12 35.53
N ILE A 12 17.47 -17.85 35.25
CA ILE A 12 18.14 -17.09 34.19
C ILE A 12 19.62 -16.88 34.54
N ARG A 13 20.51 -17.32 33.64
CA ARG A 13 21.97 -17.25 33.80
C ARG A 13 22.52 -15.83 33.69
N THR A 14 23.69 -15.59 34.28
CA THR A 14 24.44 -14.36 34.01
C THR A 14 25.12 -14.43 32.64
N LYS A 15 25.51 -13.26 32.11
CA LYS A 15 26.25 -13.19 30.84
C LYS A 15 27.56 -13.97 30.89
N GLU A 16 28.27 -13.91 32.01
CA GLU A 16 29.55 -14.59 32.21
C GLU A 16 29.37 -16.11 32.17
N GLN A 17 28.34 -16.64 32.84
CA GLN A 17 28.01 -18.07 32.83
C GLN A 17 27.63 -18.55 31.43
N LEU A 18 26.78 -17.78 30.74
CA LEU A 18 26.36 -18.08 29.37
C LEU A 18 27.55 -18.13 28.41
N MET A 19 28.41 -17.10 28.45
CA MET A 19 29.57 -17.02 27.56
C MET A 19 30.61 -18.10 27.88
N ALA A 20 30.84 -18.42 29.16
CA ALA A 20 31.76 -19.49 29.53
C ALA A 20 31.34 -20.84 28.90
N GLU A 21 30.05 -21.18 28.96
CA GLU A 21 29.53 -22.43 28.36
C GLU A 21 29.66 -22.45 26.82
N ILE A 22 29.41 -21.31 26.16
CA ILE A 22 29.55 -21.18 24.70
C ILE A 22 31.03 -21.33 24.29
N GLU A 23 31.94 -20.69 25.03
CA GLU A 23 33.38 -20.71 24.74
C GLU A 23 34.02 -22.08 25.03
N GLU A 24 33.51 -22.83 26.01
CA GLU A 24 33.98 -24.17 26.36
C GLU A 24 33.69 -25.20 25.27
N LYS A 25 32.55 -25.07 24.57
CA LYS A 25 32.07 -26.03 23.58
C LYS A 25 32.40 -25.56 22.15
N PRO A 26 33.33 -26.21 21.41
CA PRO A 26 33.78 -25.75 20.09
C PRO A 26 32.64 -25.59 19.06
N LYS A 27 31.65 -26.49 19.10
CA LYS A 27 30.47 -26.44 18.23
C LYS A 27 29.62 -25.20 18.50
N LEU A 28 29.34 -24.90 19.77
CA LEU A 28 28.54 -23.73 20.15
C LEU A 28 29.28 -22.44 19.82
N LYS A 29 30.58 -22.37 20.14
CA LYS A 29 31.45 -21.26 19.76
C LYS A 29 31.38 -20.97 18.26
N SER A 30 31.54 -21.99 17.43
CA SER A 30 31.48 -21.86 15.96
C SER A 30 30.12 -21.30 15.50
N ILE A 31 29.01 -21.86 16.00
CA ILE A 31 27.66 -21.38 15.68
C ILE A 31 27.48 -19.93 16.13
N PHE A 32 27.84 -19.61 17.37
CA PHE A 32 27.65 -18.27 17.94
C PHE A 32 28.37 -17.20 17.12
N TYR A 33 29.64 -17.42 16.78
CA TYR A 33 30.43 -16.47 16.01
C TYR A 33 30.10 -16.46 14.51
N SER A 34 29.39 -17.46 14.00
CA SER A 34 28.84 -17.44 12.63
C SER A 34 27.68 -16.44 12.47
N TRP A 35 26.97 -16.11 13.56
CA TRP A 35 25.87 -15.15 13.52
C TRP A 35 26.38 -13.71 13.40
N LYS A 36 25.54 -12.84 12.82
CA LYS A 36 25.71 -11.38 12.83
C LYS A 36 25.77 -10.84 14.26
N GLU A 37 26.46 -9.73 14.47
CA GLU A 37 26.65 -9.14 15.81
C GLU A 37 25.32 -8.82 16.52
N GLU A 38 24.35 -8.29 15.79
CA GLU A 38 23.00 -8.01 16.29
C GLU A 38 22.32 -9.28 16.82
N ALA A 39 22.38 -10.38 16.08
CA ALA A 39 21.79 -11.65 16.48
C ALA A 39 22.48 -12.26 17.70
N ARG A 40 23.81 -12.14 17.79
CA ARG A 40 24.56 -12.53 19.00
C ARG A 40 24.12 -11.74 20.23
N GLN A 41 23.94 -10.43 20.07
CA GLN A 41 23.51 -9.57 21.17
C GLN A 41 22.06 -9.86 21.58
N ASP A 42 21.18 -10.12 20.61
CA ASP A 42 19.79 -10.53 20.85
C ASP A 42 19.73 -11.84 21.65
N PHE A 43 20.52 -12.84 21.22
CA PHE A 43 20.67 -14.12 21.93
C PHE A 43 21.13 -13.95 23.37
N ILE A 44 22.22 -13.21 23.58
CA ILE A 44 22.71 -12.91 24.94
C ILE A 44 21.62 -12.21 25.75
N ASN A 45 20.93 -11.23 25.16
CA ASN A 45 19.96 -10.43 25.90
C ASN A 45 18.82 -11.28 26.45
N PHE A 46 18.24 -12.16 25.64
CA PHE A 46 17.10 -12.96 26.10
C PHE A 46 17.53 -14.13 27.00
N CYS A 47 18.70 -14.73 26.78
CA CYS A 47 19.21 -15.80 27.66
C CYS A 47 19.66 -15.30 29.04
N THR A 48 19.99 -14.02 29.17
CA THR A 48 20.43 -13.38 30.43
C THR A 48 19.35 -12.53 31.10
N GLY A 49 18.16 -12.45 30.48
CA GLY A 49 17.06 -11.62 30.97
C GLY A 49 17.33 -10.11 30.86
N ALA A 50 18.31 -9.68 30.07
CA ALA A 50 18.49 -8.28 29.67
C ALA A 50 17.30 -7.77 28.86
N ARG A 51 16.70 -8.67 28.09
CA ARG A 51 15.36 -8.53 27.53
C ARG A 51 14.59 -9.84 27.72
N GLY A 52 13.29 -9.79 27.55
CA GLY A 52 12.46 -10.96 27.37
C GLY A 52 12.81 -11.72 26.10
N VAL A 53 12.41 -12.99 26.07
CA VAL A 53 12.41 -13.77 24.82
C VAL A 53 11.28 -13.26 23.95
N LYS A 54 11.54 -13.06 22.65
CA LYS A 54 10.49 -12.69 21.69
C LYS A 54 9.57 -13.90 21.47
N MET A 55 8.33 -13.79 21.92
CA MET A 55 7.36 -14.90 21.85
C MET A 55 6.95 -15.24 20.41
N MET A 56 7.15 -14.31 19.48
CA MET A 56 6.90 -14.52 18.05
C MET A 56 8.02 -15.28 17.33
N TYR A 57 9.08 -15.71 18.02
CA TYR A 57 9.99 -16.70 17.45
C TYR A 57 9.25 -18.02 17.25
N ASP A 58 9.48 -18.67 16.12
CA ASP A 58 8.79 -19.86 15.68
C ASP A 58 8.79 -20.95 16.76
N PHE A 59 9.99 -21.27 17.22
CA PHE A 59 10.23 -22.32 18.20
C PHE A 59 9.60 -22.00 19.57
N ILE A 60 9.40 -20.72 19.89
CA ILE A 60 8.73 -20.30 21.12
C ILE A 60 7.21 -20.35 20.94
N SER A 61 6.69 -19.79 19.86
CA SER A 61 5.25 -19.80 19.60
C SER A 61 4.70 -21.21 19.45
N LYS A 62 5.44 -22.09 18.75
CA LYS A 62 5.08 -23.50 18.57
C LYS A 62 5.09 -24.26 19.88
N GLU A 63 6.01 -23.92 20.78
CA GLU A 63 6.03 -24.53 22.10
C GLU A 63 4.83 -24.08 22.95
N ILE A 64 4.54 -22.77 22.99
CA ILE A 64 3.54 -22.22 23.91
C ILE A 64 2.10 -22.43 23.42
N LEU A 65 1.91 -22.34 22.10
CA LEU A 65 0.61 -22.42 21.44
C LEU A 65 0.39 -23.76 20.70
N ASN A 66 1.08 -24.83 21.09
CA ASN A 66 0.84 -26.16 20.52
C ASN A 66 -0.59 -26.64 20.85
N PRO A 67 -1.50 -26.81 19.86
CA PRO A 67 -2.88 -27.24 20.12
C PRO A 67 -3.02 -28.73 20.49
N GLU A 68 -1.97 -29.54 20.25
CA GLU A 68 -1.93 -30.95 20.65
C GLU A 68 -1.54 -31.10 22.12
N ILE A 69 -0.57 -30.30 22.60
CA ILE A 69 -0.05 -30.37 23.96
C ILE A 69 -0.82 -29.44 24.91
N TYR A 70 -1.05 -28.18 24.49
CA TYR A 70 -1.61 -27.11 25.29
C TYR A 70 -2.97 -26.64 24.78
N ARG A 71 -3.86 -27.59 24.46
CA ARG A 71 -5.18 -27.32 23.85
C ARG A 71 -6.00 -26.26 24.57
N GLU A 72 -6.00 -26.24 25.90
CA GLU A 72 -6.76 -25.25 26.69
C GLU A 72 -6.25 -23.81 26.51
N ARG A 73 -4.94 -23.62 26.34
CA ARG A 73 -4.36 -22.28 26.06
C ARG A 73 -4.84 -21.77 24.71
N VAL A 74 -4.82 -22.64 23.69
CA VAL A 74 -5.29 -22.30 22.34
C VAL A 74 -6.80 -22.09 22.32
N ASN A 75 -7.59 -22.90 23.05
CA ASN A 75 -9.03 -22.69 23.23
C ASN A 75 -9.34 -21.31 23.82
N GLU A 76 -8.64 -20.92 24.90
CA GLU A 76 -8.81 -19.60 25.52
C GLU A 76 -8.46 -18.49 24.50
N PHE A 77 -7.29 -18.58 23.88
CA PHE A 77 -6.81 -17.54 22.98
C PHE A 77 -7.72 -17.36 21.76
N LEU A 78 -8.12 -18.45 21.10
CA LEU A 78 -9.08 -18.40 19.99
C LEU A 78 -10.44 -17.88 20.43
N SER A 79 -10.89 -18.23 21.64
CA SER A 79 -12.17 -17.72 22.16
C SER A 79 -12.17 -16.21 22.31
N LEU A 80 -11.05 -15.67 22.82
CA LEU A 80 -10.83 -14.23 22.99
C LEU A 80 -10.74 -13.52 21.64
N LEU A 81 -9.98 -14.06 20.69
CA LEU A 81 -9.82 -13.49 19.34
C LEU A 81 -11.14 -13.45 18.56
N LEU A 82 -11.93 -14.53 18.63
CA LEU A 82 -13.21 -14.65 17.94
C LEU A 82 -14.37 -14.00 18.71
N ASN A 83 -14.15 -13.60 19.95
CA ASN A 83 -15.18 -13.08 20.86
C ASN A 83 -16.38 -14.03 21.01
N GLN A 84 -16.09 -15.33 21.09
CA GLN A 84 -17.06 -16.40 21.30
C GLN A 84 -16.36 -17.60 21.96
N LYS A 85 -17.06 -18.37 22.79
CA LYS A 85 -16.46 -19.55 23.42
C LYS A 85 -16.28 -20.65 22.37
N VAL A 86 -15.05 -21.07 22.14
CA VAL A 86 -14.71 -22.16 21.21
C VAL A 86 -13.98 -23.30 21.92
N LYS A 87 -14.03 -24.48 21.30
CA LYS A 87 -13.26 -25.65 21.71
C LYS A 87 -12.75 -26.37 20.47
N ILE A 88 -11.47 -26.75 20.49
CA ILE A 88 -10.83 -27.54 19.45
C ILE A 88 -11.31 -28.98 19.53
N LEU A 89 -11.88 -29.46 18.42
CA LEU A 89 -12.22 -30.85 18.19
C LEU A 89 -10.98 -31.65 17.75
N GLU A 90 -10.27 -31.16 16.73
CA GLU A 90 -9.14 -31.85 16.09
C GLU A 90 -8.13 -30.83 15.55
N VAL A 91 -6.85 -31.16 15.64
CA VAL A 91 -5.77 -30.44 14.94
C VAL A 91 -5.63 -31.03 13.55
N LEU A 92 -5.78 -30.19 12.53
CA LEU A 92 -5.74 -30.63 11.14
C LEU A 92 -4.29 -30.59 10.64
N PRO A 93 -3.85 -31.58 9.84
CA PRO A 93 -2.53 -31.55 9.25
C PRO A 93 -2.40 -30.37 8.29
N ASN A 94 -1.21 -29.76 8.28
CA ASN A 94 -0.80 -28.84 7.23
C ASN A 94 -0.49 -29.68 5.97
N ASP A 95 -1.52 -30.17 5.28
CA ASP A 95 -1.37 -31.01 4.08
C ASP A 95 -0.43 -30.33 3.08
N GLY A 96 0.63 -31.05 2.70
CA GLY A 96 1.74 -30.57 1.86
C GLY A 96 1.39 -30.33 0.38
N THR A 97 0.12 -30.40 -0.01
CA THR A 97 -0.35 -29.91 -1.32
C THR A 97 -0.60 -28.41 -1.23
N ARG A 98 0.48 -27.66 -0.98
CA ARG A 98 0.51 -26.23 -1.24
C ARG A 98 0.16 -26.04 -2.72
N LEU A 99 -0.90 -25.29 -3.00
CA LEU A 99 -1.34 -24.98 -4.37
C LEU A 99 -0.31 -24.17 -5.18
N ALA A 100 0.82 -23.83 -4.57
CA ALA A 100 2.02 -23.34 -5.23
C ALA A 100 3.25 -23.98 -4.57
N ASP A 101 4.25 -24.34 -5.37
CA ASP A 101 5.64 -24.64 -4.97
C ASP A 101 6.34 -23.43 -4.29
N GLU A 102 5.59 -22.43 -3.84
CA GLU A 102 6.08 -21.28 -3.10
C GLU A 102 6.51 -21.74 -1.71
N SER A 103 7.82 -21.74 -1.48
CA SER A 103 8.50 -21.89 -0.20
C SER A 103 7.85 -20.99 0.84
N THR A 104 6.91 -21.55 1.61
CA THR A 104 5.99 -20.71 2.36
C THR A 104 6.69 -20.06 3.55
N LEU A 105 6.82 -18.74 3.43
CA LEU A 105 7.20 -17.70 4.38
C LEU A 105 6.32 -17.62 5.65
N LEU A 106 5.77 -18.74 6.12
CA LEU A 106 4.88 -18.83 7.28
C LEU A 106 5.61 -19.48 8.45
N ILE A 107 5.59 -18.79 9.59
CA ILE A 107 6.33 -19.16 10.78
C ILE A 107 5.51 -20.24 11.52
N MET A 108 4.24 -19.97 11.81
CA MET A 108 3.36 -20.93 12.46
C MET A 108 1.94 -20.88 11.86
N ASP A 109 1.49 -22.00 11.29
CA ASP A 109 0.12 -22.25 10.86
C ASP A 109 -0.52 -23.27 11.81
N ILE A 110 -1.39 -22.79 12.71
CA ILE A 110 -2.23 -23.65 13.54
C ILE A 110 -3.58 -23.79 12.86
N VAL A 111 -3.81 -24.95 12.25
CA VAL A 111 -5.09 -25.29 11.61
C VAL A 111 -5.88 -26.25 12.51
N VAL A 112 -7.06 -25.83 12.97
CA VAL A 112 -7.89 -26.61 13.89
C VAL A 112 -9.35 -26.63 13.46
N GLU A 113 -10.01 -27.79 13.62
CA GLU A 113 -11.46 -27.94 13.55
C GLU A 113 -12.04 -27.69 14.94
N LEU A 114 -13.04 -26.82 15.04
CA LEU A 114 -13.76 -26.54 16.28
C LEU A 114 -14.95 -27.48 16.47
N GLU A 115 -15.45 -27.61 17.70
CA GLU A 115 -16.62 -28.47 18.03
C GLU A 115 -17.89 -28.10 17.25
N ASP A 116 -18.04 -26.85 16.82
CA ASP A 116 -19.16 -26.39 15.99
C ASP A 116 -19.01 -26.72 14.50
N GLY A 117 -17.88 -27.32 14.11
CA GLY A 117 -17.51 -27.73 12.75
C GLY A 117 -16.79 -26.65 11.95
N SER A 118 -16.63 -25.43 12.48
CA SER A 118 -15.82 -24.40 11.81
C SER A 118 -14.34 -24.74 11.83
N ILE A 119 -13.58 -24.21 10.86
CA ILE A 119 -12.13 -24.38 10.79
C ILE A 119 -11.45 -23.03 11.02
N VAL A 120 -10.45 -23.01 11.89
CA VAL A 120 -9.62 -21.84 12.13
C VAL A 120 -8.21 -22.12 11.64
N ASN A 121 -7.65 -21.20 10.87
CA ASN A 121 -6.22 -21.09 10.63
C ASN A 121 -5.71 -19.86 11.40
N LEU A 122 -4.85 -20.07 12.38
CA LEU A 122 -4.16 -19.02 13.12
C LEU A 122 -2.71 -18.95 12.61
N GLU A 123 -2.40 -17.83 11.98
CA GLU A 123 -1.09 -17.53 11.41
C GLU A 123 -0.34 -16.49 12.22
N ILE A 124 0.95 -16.72 12.40
CA ILE A 124 1.90 -15.72 12.91
C ILE A 124 2.79 -15.24 11.76
N GLN A 125 2.74 -13.94 11.47
CA GLN A 125 3.55 -13.30 10.44
C GLN A 125 4.40 -12.17 11.04
N LYS A 126 5.73 -12.31 10.96
CA LYS A 126 6.65 -11.30 11.53
C LYS A 126 6.66 -10.00 10.73
N ILE A 127 6.64 -10.11 9.42
CA ILE A 127 6.52 -8.96 8.52
C ILE A 127 5.21 -9.16 7.75
N GLY A 128 4.33 -8.17 7.79
CA GLY A 128 3.17 -8.14 6.92
C GLY A 128 3.65 -8.03 5.48
N TYR A 129 3.69 -9.17 4.79
CA TYR A 129 4.11 -9.26 3.40
C TYR A 129 3.17 -8.47 2.49
N MET A 130 3.62 -8.29 1.26
CA MET A 130 2.81 -7.74 0.19
C MET A 130 1.55 -8.60 -0.02
N PHE A 131 0.44 -7.95 -0.38
CA PHE A 131 -0.84 -8.60 -0.70
C PHE A 131 -1.42 -9.47 0.43
N PRO A 132 -1.50 -8.96 1.68
CA PRO A 132 -1.99 -9.74 2.82
C PRO A 132 -3.45 -10.19 2.65
N GLY A 133 -4.25 -9.39 1.93
CA GLY A 133 -5.64 -9.72 1.63
C GLY A 133 -5.77 -10.87 0.64
N GLU A 134 -5.05 -10.79 -0.48
CA GLU A 134 -5.04 -11.79 -1.54
C GLU A 134 -4.52 -13.14 -1.03
N ARG A 135 -3.41 -13.13 -0.26
CA ARG A 135 -2.87 -14.35 0.37
C ARG A 135 -3.86 -14.98 1.35
N SER A 136 -4.46 -14.16 2.22
CA SER A 136 -5.47 -14.64 3.15
C SER A 136 -6.68 -15.23 2.41
N ALA A 137 -7.07 -14.66 1.27
CA ALA A 137 -8.13 -15.20 0.43
C ALA A 137 -7.78 -16.62 -0.08
N CYS A 138 -6.54 -16.85 -0.52
CA CYS A 138 -6.06 -18.18 -0.90
C CYS A 138 -6.13 -19.17 0.27
N TYR A 139 -5.68 -18.78 1.47
CA TYR A 139 -5.76 -19.63 2.66
C TYR A 139 -7.20 -19.98 3.02
N SER A 140 -8.08 -18.98 3.04
CA SER A 140 -9.50 -19.19 3.35
C SER A 140 -10.20 -20.09 2.31
N ALA A 141 -9.87 -19.94 1.03
CA ALA A 141 -10.39 -20.81 -0.03
C ALA A 141 -9.93 -22.27 0.15
N ASP A 142 -8.66 -22.48 0.51
CA ASP A 142 -8.14 -23.81 0.82
C ASP A 142 -8.85 -24.44 2.03
N LEU A 143 -9.05 -23.67 3.12
CA LEU A 143 -9.81 -24.16 4.28
C LEU A 143 -11.23 -24.60 3.92
N LEU A 144 -11.93 -23.86 3.05
CA LEU A 144 -13.26 -24.24 2.58
C LEU A 144 -13.22 -25.53 1.77
N LEU A 145 -12.23 -25.70 0.89
CA LEU A 145 -12.06 -26.92 0.11
C LEU A 145 -11.75 -28.13 1.00
N ARG A 146 -10.91 -27.95 2.02
CA ARG A 146 -10.64 -28.97 3.05
C ARG A 146 -11.91 -29.35 3.79
N GLN A 147 -12.68 -28.35 4.23
CA GLN A 147 -13.93 -28.58 4.94
C GLN A 147 -14.95 -29.32 4.05
N TYR A 148 -15.11 -28.88 2.80
CA TYR A 148 -15.98 -29.53 1.82
C TYR A 148 -15.61 -31.00 1.62
N LYS A 149 -14.30 -31.30 1.42
CA LYS A 149 -13.81 -32.68 1.29
C LYS A 149 -14.12 -33.51 2.53
N ARG A 150 -13.89 -32.98 3.72
CA ARG A 150 -14.15 -33.67 5.00
C ARG A 150 -15.65 -33.95 5.19
N VAL A 151 -16.52 -32.97 4.96
CA VAL A 151 -17.97 -33.14 5.08
C VAL A 151 -18.48 -34.16 4.06
N LYS A 152 -18.01 -34.10 2.81
CA LYS A 152 -18.35 -35.06 1.75
C LYS A 152 -17.94 -36.50 2.13
N GLN A 153 -16.70 -36.69 2.58
CA GLN A 153 -16.20 -38.00 3.02
C GLN A 153 -16.96 -38.54 4.24
N LYS A 154 -17.30 -37.68 5.21
CA LYS A 154 -18.13 -38.05 6.38
C LYS A 154 -19.54 -38.49 5.95
N ALA A 155 -20.11 -37.87 4.93
CA ALA A 155 -21.41 -38.26 4.37
C ALA A 155 -21.34 -39.60 3.61
N GLU A 156 -20.31 -39.80 2.78
CA GLU A 156 -20.11 -41.04 2.00
C GLU A 156 -19.86 -42.28 2.89
N LYS A 157 -19.28 -42.08 4.09
CA LYS A 157 -19.03 -43.17 5.07
C LYS A 157 -20.28 -43.60 5.85
N LYS A 158 -21.38 -42.82 5.85
CA LYS A 158 -22.61 -43.20 6.57
C LYS A 158 -23.36 -44.25 5.73
N LEU A 159 -23.61 -45.43 6.32
CA LEU A 159 -24.21 -46.61 5.65
C LEU A 159 -25.64 -46.40 5.11
N ASP A 160 -26.36 -45.37 5.56
CA ASP A 160 -27.70 -45.02 5.05
C ASP A 160 -27.59 -44.21 3.74
N SER A 161 -27.68 -44.94 2.63
CA SER A 161 -27.44 -44.54 1.23
C SER A 161 -28.33 -43.41 0.65
N HIS A 162 -29.12 -42.72 1.48
CA HIS A 162 -30.02 -41.65 1.04
C HIS A 162 -29.68 -40.26 1.60
N THR A 163 -28.72 -40.14 2.52
CA THR A 163 -28.35 -38.83 3.09
C THR A 163 -27.30 -38.15 2.22
N LYS A 164 -27.73 -37.39 1.20
CA LYS A 164 -26.83 -36.59 0.36
C LYS A 164 -26.25 -35.42 1.18
N MET A 165 -24.96 -35.12 0.95
CA MET A 165 -24.29 -33.94 1.50
C MET A 165 -25.09 -32.66 1.21
N SER A 166 -25.27 -31.81 2.21
CA SER A 166 -25.81 -30.46 2.03
C SER A 166 -24.70 -29.41 2.12
N TYR A 167 -24.77 -28.37 1.29
CA TYR A 167 -23.90 -27.19 1.46
C TYR A 167 -24.14 -26.46 2.79
N LYS A 168 -25.29 -26.68 3.45
CA LYS A 168 -25.57 -26.17 4.81
C LYS A 168 -24.73 -26.84 5.91
N ASP A 169 -24.12 -27.99 5.59
CA ASP A 169 -23.24 -28.71 6.52
C ASP A 169 -21.84 -28.07 6.56
N ILE A 170 -21.51 -27.20 5.59
CA ILE A 170 -20.28 -26.41 5.59
C ILE A 170 -20.47 -25.20 6.50
N LYS A 171 -19.55 -25.07 7.45
CA LYS A 171 -19.44 -24.03 8.47
C LYS A 171 -18.42 -22.98 8.08
N ASP A 172 -18.36 -21.94 8.89
CA ASP A 172 -17.44 -20.83 8.70
C ASP A 172 -15.99 -21.30 8.72
N VAL A 173 -15.15 -20.57 7.98
CA VAL A 173 -13.71 -20.68 8.08
C VAL A 173 -13.15 -19.33 8.54
N TYR A 174 -12.23 -19.39 9.49
CA TYR A 174 -11.59 -18.21 10.07
C TYR A 174 -10.12 -18.21 9.68
N THR A 175 -9.68 -17.15 9.01
CA THR A 175 -8.26 -16.88 8.78
C THR A 175 -7.86 -15.75 9.72
N ILE A 176 -7.10 -16.09 10.76
CA ILE A 176 -6.60 -15.16 11.76
C ILE A 176 -5.12 -14.95 11.52
N VAL A 177 -4.68 -13.71 11.38
CA VAL A 177 -3.26 -13.39 11.15
C VAL A 177 -2.79 -12.39 12.20
N LEU A 178 -1.74 -12.77 12.95
CA LEU A 178 -1.05 -11.89 13.89
C LEU A 178 0.18 -11.29 13.20
N PHE A 179 0.17 -9.99 12.98
CA PHE A 179 1.28 -9.25 12.38
C PHE A 179 2.17 -8.64 13.46
N GLN A 180 3.44 -9.06 13.55
CA GLN A 180 4.41 -8.35 14.38
C GLN A 180 4.73 -6.97 13.80
N GLN A 181 4.87 -6.87 12.48
CA GLN A 181 4.90 -5.61 11.75
C GLN A 181 3.76 -5.55 10.75
N SER A 182 2.94 -4.51 10.84
CA SER A 182 1.71 -4.44 10.04
C SER A 182 1.96 -4.06 8.58
N PRO A 183 1.11 -4.56 7.66
CA PRO A 183 1.09 -4.08 6.28
C PRO A 183 0.62 -2.62 6.21
N GLN A 184 1.01 -1.91 5.13
CA GLN A 184 0.79 -0.47 4.99
C GLN A 184 -0.70 -0.08 5.05
N GLU A 185 -1.57 -0.93 4.50
CA GLU A 185 -3.01 -0.77 4.46
C GLU A 185 -3.64 -0.73 5.85
N LEU A 186 -3.05 -1.41 6.82
CA LEU A 186 -3.52 -1.42 8.21
C LEU A 186 -2.81 -0.37 9.07
N LYS A 187 -1.55 -0.03 8.77
CA LYS A 187 -0.77 1.02 9.47
C LYS A 187 -1.45 2.39 9.48
N LYS A 188 -2.34 2.67 8.52
CA LYS A 188 -3.12 3.92 8.49
C LYS A 188 -4.12 4.06 9.65
N PHE A 189 -4.52 2.94 10.27
CA PHE A 189 -5.45 2.92 11.40
C PHE A 189 -4.69 2.78 12.72
N LYS A 190 -4.04 3.86 13.17
CA LYS A 190 -3.08 3.82 14.30
C LYS A 190 -3.70 3.41 15.64
N ASP A 191 -4.97 3.73 15.86
CA ASP A 191 -5.69 3.45 17.12
C ASP A 191 -6.48 2.13 17.06
N VAL A 192 -6.29 1.33 16.01
CA VAL A 192 -6.97 0.05 15.82
C VAL A 192 -5.93 -1.05 15.68
N TYR A 193 -6.09 -2.11 16.49
CA TYR A 193 -5.23 -3.29 16.43
C TYR A 193 -5.95 -4.59 16.04
N MET A 194 -7.28 -4.54 15.87
CA MET A 194 -8.12 -5.69 15.48
C MET A 194 -8.95 -5.32 14.26
N HIS A 195 -8.72 -5.97 13.13
CA HIS A 195 -9.41 -5.72 11.87
C HIS A 195 -10.19 -6.95 11.45
N ARG A 196 -11.52 -6.86 11.47
CA ARG A 196 -12.41 -7.95 11.06
C ARG A 196 -12.95 -7.69 9.67
N PHE A 197 -12.78 -8.66 8.77
CA PHE A 197 -13.30 -8.58 7.41
C PHE A 197 -14.33 -9.68 7.18
N LYS A 198 -15.44 -9.27 6.58
CA LYS A 198 -16.54 -10.14 6.16
C LYS A 198 -17.10 -9.61 4.83
N GLN A 199 -17.60 -10.51 4.01
CA GLN A 199 -18.24 -10.15 2.75
C GLN A 199 -19.65 -9.65 3.02
N GLU A 200 -20.04 -8.53 2.39
CA GLU A 200 -21.38 -7.96 2.48
C GLU A 200 -21.90 -7.61 1.09
N SER A 201 -23.21 -7.70 0.90
CA SER A 201 -23.84 -7.30 -0.36
C SER A 201 -23.97 -5.77 -0.43
N ASN A 202 -23.66 -5.20 -1.60
CA ASN A 202 -23.87 -3.79 -1.89
C ASN A 202 -25.35 -3.35 -1.80
N THR A 203 -26.30 -4.30 -1.89
CA THR A 203 -27.75 -4.03 -1.72
C THR A 203 -28.24 -4.24 -0.29
N GLY A 204 -27.37 -4.69 0.61
CA GLY A 204 -27.73 -5.08 1.97
C GLY A 204 -28.32 -6.49 2.11
N ALA A 205 -28.43 -7.25 1.01
CA ALA A 205 -28.87 -8.64 1.05
C ALA A 205 -28.03 -9.48 2.02
N LYS A 206 -28.70 -10.28 2.85
CA LYS A 206 -28.06 -11.10 3.89
C LYS A 206 -27.94 -12.54 3.40
N MET A 207 -26.70 -12.95 3.16
CA MET A 207 -26.32 -14.33 2.83
C MET A 207 -25.24 -14.81 3.80
N ASN A 208 -25.23 -16.10 4.08
CA ASN A 208 -24.20 -16.69 4.92
C ASN A 208 -22.94 -16.96 4.09
N LEU A 209 -22.03 -15.99 4.05
CA LEU A 209 -20.73 -16.12 3.39
C LEU A 209 -19.72 -16.60 4.43
N LEU A 210 -19.17 -17.79 4.19
CA LEU A 210 -18.47 -18.59 5.19
C LEU A 210 -17.05 -18.10 5.52
N GLN A 211 -16.47 -17.24 4.69
CA GLN A 211 -15.09 -16.76 4.87
C GLN A 211 -15.06 -15.55 5.80
N LYS A 212 -14.33 -15.68 6.91
CA LYS A 212 -14.16 -14.63 7.92
C LYS A 212 -12.67 -14.41 8.17
N TYR A 213 -12.26 -13.15 8.21
CA TYR A 213 -10.86 -12.78 8.44
C TYR A 213 -10.71 -11.93 9.69
N LEU A 214 -9.64 -12.16 10.43
CA LEU A 214 -9.23 -11.33 11.55
C LEU A 214 -7.73 -11.04 11.44
N PHE A 215 -7.39 -9.78 11.19
CA PHE A 215 -6.01 -9.31 11.19
C PHE A 215 -5.73 -8.55 12.48
N VAL A 216 -4.69 -8.97 13.20
CA VAL A 216 -4.27 -8.39 14.47
C VAL A 216 -2.92 -7.74 14.30
N THR A 217 -2.83 -6.45 14.58
CA THR A 217 -1.63 -5.64 14.33
C THR A 217 -0.90 -5.33 15.63
N LEU A 218 0.10 -6.17 15.96
CA LEU A 218 0.79 -6.12 17.25
C LEU A 218 1.67 -4.87 17.41
N ASP A 219 2.21 -4.34 16.32
CA ASP A 219 2.94 -3.05 16.35
C ASP A 219 2.00 -1.87 16.66
N ASN A 220 0.78 -1.85 16.12
CA ASN A 220 -0.23 -0.86 16.50
C ASN A 220 -0.64 -1.05 17.97
N PHE A 221 -0.91 -2.28 18.40
CA PHE A 221 -1.21 -2.58 19.81
C PHE A 221 -0.12 -2.06 20.75
N ASN A 222 1.14 -2.37 20.45
CA ASN A 222 2.28 -1.90 21.23
C ASN A 222 2.34 -0.37 21.28
N LYS A 223 2.15 0.32 20.13
CA LYS A 223 2.13 1.79 20.10
C LYS A 223 0.99 2.38 20.93
N ILE A 224 -0.21 1.81 20.84
CA ILE A 224 -1.39 2.26 21.60
C ILE A 224 -1.10 2.16 23.11
N LYS A 225 -0.54 1.04 23.56
CA LYS A 225 -0.25 0.81 24.99
C LYS A 225 0.92 1.64 25.52
N HIS A 226 1.82 2.11 24.66
CA HIS A 226 2.97 2.94 25.01
C HIS A 226 2.79 4.44 24.73
N ASN A 227 1.63 4.88 24.23
CA ASN A 227 1.50 6.22 23.65
C ASN A 227 1.59 7.36 24.69
N ASN A 228 1.34 7.13 25.98
CA ASN A 228 1.28 8.21 26.99
C ASN A 228 1.79 7.87 28.40
N ASP A 229 2.02 6.60 28.74
CA ASP A 229 2.37 6.18 30.11
C ASP A 229 3.72 5.50 30.20
N LYS A 230 4.39 5.63 31.36
CA LYS A 230 5.59 4.84 31.69
C LYS A 230 5.27 3.36 31.98
N THR A 231 4.00 3.04 32.18
CA THR A 231 3.49 1.72 32.57
C THR A 231 2.33 1.33 31.67
N ILE A 232 2.39 0.17 31.04
CA ILE A 232 1.30 -0.34 30.21
C ILE A 232 0.08 -0.69 31.08
N LYS A 233 -1.12 -0.35 30.58
CA LYS A 233 -2.39 -0.76 31.20
C LYS A 233 -3.14 -1.70 30.26
N LEU A 234 -3.46 -2.89 30.77
CA LEU A 234 -4.14 -3.94 30.03
C LEU A 234 -5.58 -4.03 30.52
N ASP A 235 -6.52 -3.72 29.65
CA ASP A 235 -7.93 -3.54 29.99
C ASP A 235 -8.68 -4.87 30.07
N ASN A 236 -8.15 -5.93 29.45
CA ASN A 236 -8.79 -7.25 29.42
C ASN A 236 -7.79 -8.38 29.13
N ARG A 237 -8.30 -9.61 29.25
CA ARG A 237 -7.53 -10.84 29.05
C ARG A 237 -6.97 -11.02 27.65
N LEU A 238 -7.66 -10.55 26.61
CA LEU A 238 -7.14 -10.59 25.23
C LEU A 238 -5.89 -9.73 25.11
N GLU A 239 -5.92 -8.52 25.66
CA GLU A 239 -4.76 -7.63 25.65
C GLU A 239 -3.57 -8.20 26.42
N ALA A 240 -3.80 -8.95 27.51
CA ALA A 240 -2.73 -9.67 28.19
C ALA A 240 -2.05 -10.71 27.29
N TRP A 241 -2.84 -11.47 26.52
CA TRP A 241 -2.31 -12.39 25.51
C TRP A 241 -1.54 -11.66 24.40
N LEU A 242 -2.07 -10.55 23.89
CA LEU A 242 -1.38 -9.77 22.86
C LEU A 242 -0.07 -9.19 23.39
N ALA A 243 -0.07 -8.64 24.61
CA ALA A 243 1.12 -8.10 25.28
C ALA A 243 2.17 -9.19 25.53
N PHE A 244 1.76 -10.37 26.01
CA PHE A 244 2.64 -11.53 26.14
C PHE A 244 3.32 -11.88 24.82
N LEU A 245 2.57 -11.88 23.72
CA LEU A 245 3.10 -12.22 22.41
C LEU A 245 4.03 -11.14 21.83
N SER A 246 3.79 -9.85 22.13
CA SER A 246 4.42 -8.74 21.41
C SER A 246 5.39 -7.86 22.21
N MET A 247 5.45 -7.99 23.54
CA MET A 247 6.27 -7.12 24.42
C MET A 247 7.38 -7.91 25.10
N ASP A 248 8.62 -7.50 24.87
CA ASP A 248 9.84 -8.15 25.38
C ASP A 248 10.66 -7.24 26.32
N ALA A 249 10.21 -6.03 26.63
CA ALA A 249 10.88 -5.19 27.60
C ALA A 249 10.68 -5.77 29.02
N PRO A 250 11.72 -5.82 29.87
CA PRO A 250 11.60 -6.30 31.24
C PRO A 250 10.49 -5.61 32.04
N GLU A 251 10.30 -4.31 31.86
CA GLU A 251 9.26 -3.52 32.51
C GLU A 251 7.87 -3.98 32.12
N ASP A 252 7.63 -4.22 30.82
CA ASP A 252 6.34 -4.68 30.31
C ASP A 252 6.01 -6.08 30.81
N ILE A 253 6.99 -6.98 30.80
CA ILE A 253 6.84 -8.34 31.32
C ILE A 253 6.45 -8.30 32.79
N VAL A 254 7.13 -7.48 33.60
CA VAL A 254 6.77 -7.33 35.01
C VAL A 254 5.33 -6.83 35.16
N GLN A 255 4.91 -5.84 34.37
CA GLN A 255 3.54 -5.33 34.39
C GLN A 255 2.49 -6.38 33.98
N ILE A 256 2.80 -7.21 32.98
CA ILE A 256 1.96 -8.36 32.59
C ILE A 256 1.82 -9.31 33.78
N LEU A 257 2.92 -9.66 34.46
CA LEU A 257 2.92 -10.59 35.59
C LEU A 257 2.23 -10.03 36.83
N GLU A 258 2.27 -8.70 37.05
CA GLU A 258 1.57 -8.04 38.16
C GLU A 258 0.05 -8.07 37.95
N GLN A 259 -0.43 -7.78 36.73
CA GLN A 259 -1.86 -7.78 36.40
C GLN A 259 -2.43 -9.18 36.15
N TYR A 260 -1.62 -10.09 35.56
CA TYR A 260 -2.02 -11.45 35.17
C TYR A 260 -0.93 -12.48 35.60
N PRO A 261 -0.88 -12.86 36.89
CA PRO A 261 0.19 -13.68 37.45
C PRO A 261 0.32 -15.08 36.85
N ASP A 262 -0.74 -15.61 36.25
CA ASP A 262 -0.75 -16.94 35.63
C ASP A 262 0.12 -17.03 34.37
N PHE A 263 0.39 -15.89 33.69
CA PHE A 263 1.37 -15.83 32.60
C PHE A 263 2.79 -16.18 33.05
N LYS A 264 3.09 -16.12 34.36
CA LYS A 264 4.39 -16.55 34.90
C LYS A 264 4.73 -17.99 34.50
N ALA A 265 3.73 -18.87 34.45
CA ALA A 265 3.94 -20.26 34.04
C ALA A 265 4.38 -20.37 32.57
N LEU A 266 3.86 -19.50 31.70
CA LEU A 266 4.25 -19.45 30.28
C LEU A 266 5.68 -18.94 30.12
N TYR A 267 6.03 -17.84 30.80
CA TYR A 267 7.40 -17.34 30.78
C TYR A 267 8.39 -18.34 31.39
N ASN A 268 8.03 -19.04 32.48
CA ASN A 268 8.87 -20.10 33.05
C ASN A 268 9.21 -21.17 32.01
N GLN A 269 8.19 -21.69 31.29
CA GLN A 269 8.39 -22.69 30.25
C GLN A 269 9.35 -22.20 29.16
N VAL A 270 9.22 -20.93 28.75
CA VAL A 270 10.12 -20.32 27.76
C VAL A 270 11.56 -20.23 28.28
N TYR A 271 11.75 -19.83 29.53
CA TYR A 271 13.07 -19.73 30.13
C TYR A 271 13.70 -21.09 30.43
N ASP A 272 12.90 -22.12 30.72
CA ASP A 272 13.36 -23.50 30.87
C ASP A 272 13.96 -24.02 29.56
N ILE A 273 13.34 -23.69 28.42
CA ILE A 273 13.91 -23.99 27.10
C ILE A 273 15.25 -23.28 26.92
N CYS A 274 15.31 -22.00 27.31
CA CYS A 274 16.54 -21.21 27.24
C CYS A 274 17.68 -21.76 28.10
N LEU A 275 17.45 -22.71 29.00
CA LEU A 275 18.51 -23.40 29.76
C LEU A 275 19.31 -24.36 28.86
N ASN A 276 18.66 -25.02 27.90
CA ASN A 276 19.32 -25.90 26.94
C ASN A 276 19.94 -25.09 25.78
N ILE A 277 21.13 -24.52 26.00
CA ILE A 277 21.79 -23.65 25.00
C ILE A 277 21.96 -24.36 23.68
N GLU A 278 22.39 -25.62 23.68
CA GLU A 278 22.68 -26.32 22.42
C GLU A 278 21.45 -26.40 21.52
N GLU A 279 20.30 -26.73 22.11
CA GLU A 279 19.04 -26.81 21.39
C GLU A 279 18.55 -25.42 20.97
N VAL A 280 18.57 -24.44 21.88
CA VAL A 280 18.12 -23.07 21.60
C VAL A 280 18.98 -22.41 20.53
N MET A 281 20.31 -22.59 20.55
CA MET A 281 21.19 -22.09 19.49
C MET A 281 20.88 -22.74 18.14
N GLY A 282 20.55 -24.04 18.14
CA GLY A 282 20.10 -24.74 16.94
C GLY A 282 18.78 -24.17 16.38
N MET A 283 17.79 -23.98 17.24
CA MET A 283 16.48 -23.40 16.86
C MET A 283 16.61 -21.94 16.45
N PHE A 284 17.39 -21.14 17.17
CA PHE A 284 17.65 -19.74 16.86
C PHE A 284 18.43 -19.57 15.54
N SER A 285 19.35 -20.49 15.21
CA SER A 285 20.01 -20.47 13.90
C SER A 285 19.02 -20.72 12.76
N LYS A 286 18.06 -21.65 12.93
CA LYS A 286 17.01 -21.90 11.95
C LYS A 286 16.10 -20.68 11.79
N GLU A 287 15.72 -20.08 12.91
CA GLU A 287 14.95 -18.83 12.94
C GLU A 287 15.65 -17.71 12.16
N LEU A 288 16.95 -17.51 12.35
CA LEU A 288 17.72 -16.49 11.61
C LEU A 288 17.75 -16.79 10.10
N LEU A 289 17.91 -18.06 9.72
CA LEU A 289 17.89 -18.48 8.32
C LEU A 289 16.53 -18.24 7.66
N GLU A 290 15.44 -18.52 8.37
CA GLU A 290 14.08 -18.25 7.91
C GLU A 290 13.85 -16.75 7.77
N LEU A 291 14.25 -15.95 8.76
CA LEU A 291 14.18 -14.49 8.68
C LEU A 291 14.95 -13.92 7.49
N ASP A 292 16.17 -14.40 7.23
CA ASP A 292 16.98 -13.96 6.10
C ASP A 292 16.30 -14.34 4.76
N ARG A 293 15.81 -15.58 4.61
CA ARG A 293 15.04 -15.99 3.41
C ARG A 293 13.79 -15.13 3.21
N ASN A 294 13.05 -14.92 4.29
CA ASN A 294 11.81 -14.16 4.27
C ASN A 294 12.01 -12.70 3.89
N THR A 295 13.11 -12.11 4.36
CA THR A 295 13.50 -10.75 4.02
C THR A 295 13.88 -10.64 2.54
N VAL A 296 14.59 -11.64 2.00
CA VAL A 296 14.95 -11.67 0.58
C VAL A 296 13.71 -11.74 -0.31
N GLU A 297 12.75 -12.61 0.00
CA GLU A 297 11.51 -12.72 -0.79
C GLU A 297 10.69 -11.42 -0.74
N LEU A 298 10.58 -10.79 0.44
CA LEU A 298 9.92 -9.49 0.55
C LEU A 298 10.63 -8.39 -0.27
N MET A 299 11.95 -8.38 -0.29
CA MET A 299 12.71 -7.43 -1.13
C MET A 299 12.46 -7.68 -2.62
N ILE A 300 12.34 -8.94 -3.06
CA ILE A 300 12.01 -9.28 -4.45
C ILE A 300 10.61 -8.75 -4.80
N ASP A 301 9.62 -8.98 -3.95
CA ASP A 301 8.25 -8.47 -4.16
C ASP A 301 8.19 -6.94 -4.22
N GLU A 302 8.90 -6.26 -3.31
CA GLU A 302 8.99 -4.80 -3.31
C GLU A 302 9.67 -4.27 -4.59
N MET A 303 10.77 -4.91 -5.02
CA MET A 303 11.46 -4.56 -6.26
C MET A 303 10.57 -4.78 -7.49
N GLN A 304 9.83 -5.89 -7.55
CA GLN A 304 8.89 -6.19 -8.63
C GLN A 304 7.81 -5.10 -8.73
N LYS A 305 7.20 -4.71 -7.61
CA LYS A 305 6.19 -3.63 -7.59
C LYS A 305 6.78 -2.27 -7.96
N GLN A 306 7.99 -1.95 -7.52
CA GLN A 306 8.67 -0.73 -7.92
C GLN A 306 8.92 -0.71 -9.44
N ALA A 307 9.33 -1.84 -10.02
CA ALA A 307 9.51 -1.97 -11.47
C ALA A 307 8.19 -1.79 -12.22
N ASP A 308 7.10 -2.41 -11.76
CA ASP A 308 5.76 -2.25 -12.37
C ASP A 308 5.26 -0.80 -12.30
N ASN A 309 5.42 -0.13 -11.15
CA ASN A 309 5.07 1.28 -11.01
C ASN A 309 5.87 2.18 -11.96
N LEU A 310 7.19 1.97 -12.05
CA LEU A 310 8.06 2.69 -12.98
C LEU A 310 7.65 2.46 -14.44
N ARG A 311 7.27 1.22 -14.77
CA ARG A 311 6.76 0.89 -16.10
C ARG A 311 5.48 1.66 -16.43
N THR A 312 4.50 1.68 -15.53
CA THR A 312 3.26 2.45 -15.72
C THR A 312 3.54 3.96 -15.81
N GLN A 313 4.46 4.50 -15.02
CA GLN A 313 4.86 5.90 -15.13
C GLN A 313 5.51 6.21 -16.49
N ASN A 314 6.39 5.33 -17.00
CA ASN A 314 6.98 5.47 -18.32
C ASN A 314 5.94 5.39 -19.44
N GLU A 315 4.97 4.47 -19.34
CA GLU A 315 3.85 4.38 -20.30
C GLU A 315 3.04 5.69 -20.31
N ASN A 316 2.73 6.25 -19.15
CA ASN A 316 2.03 7.54 -19.04
C ASN A 316 2.84 8.71 -19.62
N MET A 317 4.14 8.81 -19.31
CA MET A 317 5.01 9.84 -19.88
C MET A 317 5.14 9.73 -21.40
N THR A 318 5.14 8.50 -21.93
CA THR A 318 5.17 8.26 -23.38
C THR A 318 3.91 8.79 -24.04
N LEU A 319 2.73 8.47 -23.48
CA LEU A 319 1.45 8.99 -23.96
C LEU A 319 1.36 10.53 -23.87
N GLU A 320 1.95 11.13 -22.84
CA GLU A 320 2.01 12.59 -22.70
C GLU A 320 2.93 13.22 -23.75
N ASN A 321 4.09 12.63 -24.01
CA ASN A 321 5.01 13.06 -25.07
C ASN A 321 4.37 12.95 -26.46
N GLU A 322 3.62 11.89 -26.75
CA GLU A 322 2.89 11.76 -28.02
C GLU A 322 1.85 12.88 -28.19
N LYS A 323 1.11 13.22 -27.12
CA LYS A 323 0.16 14.34 -27.14
C LYS A 323 0.86 15.68 -27.38
N LEU A 324 1.99 15.92 -26.73
CA LEU A 324 2.79 17.13 -26.94
C LEU A 324 3.35 17.20 -28.37
N GLY A 325 3.77 16.06 -28.94
CA GLY A 325 4.21 15.96 -30.32
C GLY A 325 3.11 16.39 -31.31
N LEU A 326 1.90 15.84 -31.16
CA LEU A 326 0.74 16.23 -31.98
C LEU A 326 0.35 17.70 -31.82
N ALA A 327 0.41 18.23 -30.59
CA ALA A 327 0.14 19.64 -30.35
C ALA A 327 1.19 20.55 -31.04
N ASN A 328 2.45 20.14 -31.02
CA ASN A 328 3.52 20.88 -31.68
C ASN A 328 3.38 20.84 -33.21
N GLU A 329 3.02 19.70 -33.80
CA GLU A 329 2.71 19.60 -35.24
C GLU A 329 1.55 20.54 -35.63
N ASN A 330 0.49 20.58 -34.84
CA ASN A 330 -0.63 21.51 -35.08
C ASN A 330 -0.20 22.97 -35.02
N LEU A 331 0.63 23.36 -34.04
CA LEU A 331 1.16 24.72 -33.94
C LEU A 331 2.07 25.09 -35.12
N VAL A 332 2.83 24.13 -35.66
CA VAL A 332 3.64 24.35 -36.86
C VAL A 332 2.74 24.63 -38.06
N LEU A 333 1.69 23.82 -38.26
CA LEU A 333 0.72 24.03 -39.33
C LEU A 333 -0.01 25.37 -39.22
N GLU A 334 -0.41 25.76 -38.00
CA GLU A 334 -1.06 27.05 -37.76
C GLU A 334 -0.12 28.22 -38.06
N ASN A 335 1.16 28.14 -37.67
CA ASN A 335 2.16 29.14 -38.00
C ASN A 335 2.40 29.25 -39.52
N GLU A 336 2.43 28.12 -40.24
CA GLU A 336 2.51 28.15 -41.71
C GLU A 336 1.30 28.84 -42.34
N SER A 337 0.10 28.55 -41.83
CA SER A 337 -1.13 29.22 -42.28
C SER A 337 -1.06 30.72 -42.07
N ILE A 338 -0.69 31.17 -40.86
CA ILE A 338 -0.55 32.59 -40.52
C ILE A 338 0.51 33.27 -41.40
N LYS A 339 1.61 32.58 -41.70
CA LYS A 339 2.66 33.11 -42.58
C LYS A 339 2.14 33.36 -43.99
N ASN A 340 1.40 32.40 -44.56
CA ASN A 340 0.80 32.53 -45.88
C ASN A 340 -0.23 33.68 -45.93
N GLU A 341 -1.04 33.81 -44.88
CA GLU A 341 -2.03 34.89 -44.76
C GLU A 341 -1.35 36.26 -44.68
N ASN A 342 -0.26 36.39 -43.92
CA ASN A 342 0.55 37.61 -43.88
C ASN A 342 1.18 37.96 -45.24
N GLU A 343 1.64 36.97 -46.01
CA GLU A 343 2.16 37.20 -47.37
C GLU A 343 1.06 37.72 -48.31
N SER A 344 -0.16 37.19 -48.19
CA SER A 344 -1.33 37.67 -48.95
C SER A 344 -1.72 39.11 -48.57
N ILE A 345 -1.77 39.43 -47.27
CA ILE A 345 -2.07 40.79 -46.80
C ILE A 345 -1.00 41.79 -47.29
N LYS A 346 0.26 41.35 -47.35
CA LYS A 346 1.36 42.20 -47.84
C LYS A 346 1.20 42.53 -49.32
N SER A 347 0.85 41.56 -50.17
CA SER A 347 0.63 41.80 -51.59
C SER A 347 -0.58 42.69 -51.86
N GLU A 348 -1.66 42.50 -51.08
CA GLU A 348 -2.85 43.34 -51.16
C GLU A 348 -2.55 44.79 -50.77
N ASN A 349 -1.75 45.01 -49.71
CA ASN A 349 -1.27 46.34 -49.32
C ASN A 349 -0.41 47.01 -50.40
N GLU A 350 0.45 46.25 -51.10
CA GLU A 350 1.23 46.77 -52.22
C GLU A 350 0.33 47.20 -53.39
N SER A 351 -0.73 46.44 -53.67
CA SER A 351 -1.73 46.80 -54.69
C SER A 351 -2.50 48.06 -54.31
N ILE A 352 -2.96 48.18 -53.06
CA ILE A 352 -3.66 49.39 -52.58
C ILE A 352 -2.74 50.61 -52.66
N LYS A 353 -1.44 50.44 -52.39
CA LYS A 353 -0.47 51.53 -52.47
C LYS A 353 -0.31 52.05 -53.91
N SER A 354 -0.21 51.16 -54.90
CA SER A 354 -0.09 51.56 -56.30
C SER A 354 -1.37 52.23 -56.82
N GLU A 355 -2.54 51.74 -56.41
CA GLU A 355 -3.83 52.35 -56.74
C GLU A 355 -3.96 53.77 -56.15
N ASN A 356 -3.54 53.96 -54.89
CA ASN A 356 -3.48 55.29 -54.27
C ASN A 356 -2.52 56.25 -55.00
N GLU A 357 -1.37 55.77 -55.47
CA GLU A 357 -0.45 56.58 -56.28
C GLU A 357 -1.10 57.00 -57.62
N SER A 358 -1.83 56.09 -58.27
CA SER A 358 -2.57 56.39 -59.50
C SER A 358 -3.66 57.43 -59.27
N ILE A 359 -4.49 57.26 -58.23
CA ILE A 359 -5.53 58.23 -57.85
C ILE A 359 -4.93 59.60 -57.54
N LYS A 360 -3.76 59.65 -56.89
CA LYS A 360 -3.07 60.91 -56.60
C LYS A 360 -2.66 61.64 -57.88
N SER A 361 -2.11 60.91 -58.85
CA SER A 361 -1.72 61.47 -60.16
C SER A 361 -2.93 61.98 -60.95
N GLU A 362 -4.05 61.26 -60.91
CA GLU A 362 -5.29 61.65 -61.58
C GLU A 362 -5.88 62.92 -60.94
N ASN A 363 -5.87 63.00 -59.60
CA ASN A 363 -6.26 64.21 -58.87
C ASN A 363 -5.39 65.43 -59.22
N GLU A 364 -4.08 65.25 -59.41
CA GLU A 364 -3.19 66.33 -59.86
C GLU A 364 -3.53 66.80 -61.29
N SER A 365 -3.83 65.86 -62.19
CA SER A 365 -4.29 66.16 -63.56
C SER A 365 -5.59 66.97 -63.54
N ILE A 366 -6.61 66.50 -62.81
CA ILE A 366 -7.90 67.18 -62.65
C ILE A 366 -7.71 68.60 -62.10
N LYS A 367 -6.79 68.77 -61.13
CA LYS A 367 -6.49 70.09 -60.57
C LYS A 367 -5.90 71.04 -61.61
N SER A 368 -5.00 70.55 -62.46
CA SER A 368 -4.42 71.34 -63.56
C SER A 368 -5.45 71.74 -64.60
N GLU A 369 -6.36 70.83 -64.95
CA GLU A 369 -7.44 71.07 -65.91
C GLU A 369 -8.46 72.07 -65.37
N ASN A 370 -8.81 71.96 -64.08
CA ASN A 370 -9.66 72.96 -63.40
C ASN A 370 -9.04 74.37 -63.42
N GLU A 371 -7.72 74.52 -63.22
CA GLU A 371 -7.06 75.83 -63.34
C GLU A 371 -7.05 76.35 -64.79
N ARG A 372 -6.92 75.47 -65.78
CA ARG A 372 -7.04 75.83 -67.21
C ARG A 372 -8.43 76.35 -67.55
N ILE A 373 -9.48 75.60 -67.18
CA ILE A 373 -10.88 76.00 -67.35
C ILE A 373 -11.17 77.33 -66.64
N LYS A 374 -10.60 77.55 -65.46
CA LYS A 374 -10.75 78.81 -64.71
C LYS A 374 -10.11 79.99 -65.45
N ASN A 375 -8.98 79.79 -66.11
CA ASN A 375 -8.33 80.82 -66.94
C ASN A 375 -9.12 81.09 -68.22
N GLU A 376 -9.57 80.05 -68.93
CA GLU A 376 -10.43 80.19 -70.11
C GLU A 376 -11.73 80.95 -69.76
N ASN A 377 -12.34 80.65 -68.62
CA ASN A 377 -13.49 81.40 -68.12
C ASN A 377 -13.19 82.88 -67.84
N LYS A 378 -11.98 83.24 -67.40
CA LYS A 378 -11.57 84.65 -67.24
C LYS A 378 -11.43 85.33 -68.60
N GLU A 379 -10.83 84.66 -69.58
CA GLU A 379 -10.68 85.19 -70.94
C GLU A 379 -12.04 85.42 -71.62
N ILE A 380 -12.96 84.45 -71.49
CA ILE A 380 -14.34 84.59 -71.99
C ILE A 380 -15.04 85.79 -71.35
N ARG A 381 -14.89 85.98 -70.03
CA ARG A 381 -15.44 87.16 -69.34
C ARG A 381 -14.86 88.46 -69.88
N ALA A 382 -13.55 88.52 -70.12
CA ALA A 382 -12.89 89.69 -70.69
C ALA A 382 -13.38 89.99 -72.12
N MET A 383 -13.52 88.96 -72.96
CA MET A 383 -14.11 89.09 -74.28
C MET A 383 -15.56 89.57 -74.24
N MET A 384 -16.37 89.05 -73.31
CA MET A 384 -17.76 89.51 -73.12
C MET A 384 -17.81 91.00 -72.74
N GLU A 385 -16.96 91.46 -71.83
CA GLU A 385 -16.87 92.89 -71.48
C GLU A 385 -16.42 93.76 -72.66
N GLU A 386 -15.45 93.31 -73.47
CA GLU A 386 -15.02 94.03 -74.67
C GLU A 386 -16.14 94.10 -75.73
N LEU A 387 -16.85 93.00 -75.98
CA LEU A 387 -18.04 92.97 -76.85
C LEU A 387 -19.13 93.92 -76.34
N LYS A 388 -19.33 93.99 -75.02
CA LYS A 388 -20.27 94.91 -74.39
C LYS A 388 -19.86 96.36 -74.65
N ARG A 389 -18.56 96.68 -74.50
CA ARG A 389 -17.99 98.00 -74.80
C ARG A 389 -18.14 98.37 -76.28
N GLN A 390 -17.85 97.45 -77.19
CA GLN A 390 -18.04 97.65 -78.64
C GLN A 390 -19.52 97.90 -78.98
N ASN A 391 -20.44 97.13 -78.38
CA ASN A 391 -21.88 97.37 -78.54
C ASN A 391 -22.28 98.76 -78.01
N GLU A 392 -21.74 99.20 -76.88
CA GLU A 392 -21.96 100.56 -76.36
C GLU A 392 -21.38 101.66 -77.28
N GLU A 393 -20.22 101.44 -77.90
CA GLU A 393 -19.63 102.36 -78.89
C GLU A 393 -20.44 102.42 -80.20
N ILE A 394 -20.94 101.29 -80.69
CA ILE A 394 -21.86 101.22 -81.84
C ILE A 394 -23.18 101.95 -81.52
N LEU A 395 -23.72 101.76 -80.32
CA LEU A 395 -24.90 102.50 -79.86
C LEU A 395 -24.64 104.01 -79.77
N LYS A 396 -23.43 104.45 -79.39
CA LYS A 396 -23.02 105.87 -79.41
C LYS A 396 -22.83 106.41 -80.84
N SER A 397 -22.34 105.61 -81.79
CA SER A 397 -22.16 106.03 -83.19
C SER A 397 -23.48 106.11 -83.96
N LEU A 398 -24.46 105.31 -83.57
CA LEU A 398 -25.85 105.39 -84.05
C LEU A 398 -26.68 106.53 -83.38
N GLY A 399 -26.15 107.14 -82.31
CA GLY A 399 -26.87 108.09 -81.44
C GLY A 399 -26.45 109.57 -81.52
N LYS A 400 -25.51 109.98 -82.38
CA LYS A 400 -25.17 111.41 -82.59
C LYS A 400 -25.60 111.89 -83.98
N LYS A 401 -26.82 112.43 -84.04
CA LYS A 401 -27.20 113.56 -84.88
C LYS A 401 -26.99 114.85 -84.12
#